data_AF-A0A2V7Y9I3-F1
#
_entry.id   AF-A0A2V7Y9I3-F1
#
_cell.length_a   1.000
_cell.length_b   1.000
_cell.length_c   1.000
_cell.angle_alpha   90.00
_cell.angle_beta   90.00
_cell.angle_gamma   90.00
#
_symmetry.space_group_name_H-M   'P 1'
#
loop_
_entity.id
_entity.type
_entity.pdbx_description
1 polymer ?
#
loop_
_entity_poly.entity_id
_entity_poly.type
_entity_poly.pdbx_seq_one_letter_code
_entity_poly.pdbx_strand_id
1 'polypeptide(L)'
;MRGAAVLVLGLWMGLLVASWAVATASFRTVDRVLGPGGSPELQERLAPLAPDVRRAVLRHVASESNRWMFGAMSIAELALGLALVAVSWRLGPVPRALALAALLAVVLQASALGPAILRLGRSIDFVPRPLPPAEGRRFGLLHAAYMLADLVKAAVLGAAAWVIVRRGP
;
A
#
# COMPACT_ATOMS: atom_id res chain seq x y z
N MET A 1 28.14 -5.13 6.39
CA MET A 1 26.82 -4.99 7.04
C MET A 1 26.15 -3.64 6.79
N ARG A 2 26.84 -2.49 6.92
CA ARG A 2 26.24 -1.16 6.68
C ARG A 2 25.64 -1.01 5.26
N GLY A 3 26.41 -1.34 4.23
CA GLY A 3 25.92 -1.27 2.83
C GLY A 3 24.67 -2.12 2.58
N ALA A 4 24.64 -3.35 3.11
CA ALA A 4 23.45 -4.22 3.03
C ALA A 4 22.24 -3.61 3.75
N ALA A 5 22.43 -3.01 4.92
CA ALA A 5 21.34 -2.33 5.63
C ALA A 5 20.80 -1.11 4.85
N VAL A 6 21.68 -0.30 4.25
CA VAL A 6 21.27 0.82 3.40
C VAL A 6 20.51 0.34 2.16
N LEU A 7 20.96 -0.76 1.54
CA LEU A 7 20.25 -1.37 0.41
C LEU A 7 18.84 -1.84 0.81
N VAL A 8 18.70 -2.58 1.91
CA VAL A 8 17.39 -3.05 2.40
C VAL A 8 16.47 -1.87 2.74
N LEU A 9 17.00 -0.82 3.39
CA LEU A 9 16.25 0.41 3.67
C LEU A 9 15.77 1.10 2.38
N GLY A 10 16.64 1.20 1.37
CA GLY A 10 16.29 1.79 0.08
C GLY A 10 15.21 0.99 -0.65
N LEU A 11 15.33 -0.33 -0.67
CA LEU A 11 14.32 -1.23 -1.26
C LEU A 11 12.97 -1.08 -0.56
N TRP A 12 12.96 -1.02 0.77
CA TRP A 12 11.72 -0.87 1.52
C TRP A 12 11.10 0.52 1.36
N MET A 13 11.91 1.58 1.38
CA MET A 13 11.40 2.93 1.07
C MET A 13 10.81 3.00 -0.34
N GLY A 14 11.50 2.39 -1.32
CA GLY A 14 11.00 2.30 -2.69
C GLY A 14 9.68 1.53 -2.77
N LEU A 15 9.54 0.44 -2.02
CA LEU A 15 8.30 -0.34 -1.93
C LEU A 15 7.14 0.49 -1.38
N LEU A 16 7.36 1.27 -0.31
CA LEU A 16 6.35 2.18 0.25
C LEU A 16 5.88 3.20 -0.79
N VAL A 17 6.81 3.90 -1.44
CA VAL A 17 6.48 4.90 -2.47
C VAL A 17 5.76 4.27 -3.66
N ALA A 18 6.22 3.09 -4.12
CA ALA A 18 5.57 2.36 -5.19
C ALA A 18 4.14 1.96 -4.81
N SER A 19 3.90 1.51 -3.58
CA SER A 19 2.57 1.12 -3.11
C SER A 19 1.55 2.25 -3.20
N TRP A 20 1.94 3.49 -2.84
CA TRP A 20 1.09 4.68 -2.95
C TRP A 20 0.76 5.03 -4.39
N ALA A 21 1.76 4.93 -5.28
CA ALA A 21 1.59 5.20 -6.69
C ALA A 21 0.65 4.19 -7.35
N VAL A 22 0.88 2.89 -7.13
CA VAL A 22 0.11 1.83 -7.80
C VAL A 22 -1.34 1.81 -7.32
N ALA A 23 -1.60 1.97 -6.02
CA ALA A 23 -2.98 2.04 -5.49
C ALA A 23 -3.82 3.13 -6.18
N THR A 24 -3.20 4.29 -6.43
CA THR A 24 -3.83 5.42 -7.11
C THR A 24 -3.94 5.19 -8.63
N ALA A 25 -2.95 4.53 -9.23
CA ALA A 25 -2.93 4.24 -10.67
C ALA A 25 -4.04 3.26 -11.07
N SER A 26 -4.32 2.23 -10.25
CA SER A 26 -5.33 1.20 -10.52
C SER A 26 -6.72 1.80 -10.79
N PHE A 27 -7.17 2.75 -9.95
CA PHE A 27 -8.46 3.39 -10.15
C PHE A 27 -8.47 4.39 -11.31
N ARG A 28 -7.37 5.12 -11.54
CA ARG A 28 -7.23 6.01 -12.71
C ARG A 28 -7.27 5.23 -14.03
N THR A 29 -6.86 3.96 -14.03
CA THR A 29 -6.96 3.09 -15.21
C THR A 29 -8.41 2.85 -15.61
N VAL A 30 -9.36 2.83 -14.67
CA VAL A 30 -10.79 2.71 -15.01
C VAL A 30 -11.25 3.88 -15.87
N ASP A 31 -10.90 5.10 -15.47
CA ASP A 31 -11.27 6.31 -16.21
C ASP A 31 -10.55 6.39 -17.56
N ARG A 32 -9.30 5.92 -17.63
CA ARG A 32 -8.56 5.83 -18.90
C ARG A 32 -9.20 4.84 -19.88
N VAL A 33 -9.60 3.67 -19.37
CA VAL A 33 -10.23 2.60 -20.17
C VAL A 33 -11.58 3.05 -20.69
N LEU A 34 -12.39 3.72 -19.86
CA LEU A 34 -13.72 4.20 -20.24
C LEU A 34 -13.70 5.52 -21.02
N GLY A 35 -12.59 6.25 -20.99
CA GLY A 35 -12.42 7.53 -21.66
C GLY A 35 -11.97 7.42 -23.13
N PRO A 36 -11.64 8.57 -23.76
CA PRO A 36 -11.26 8.64 -25.17
C PRO A 36 -10.01 7.83 -25.55
N GLY A 37 -9.14 7.53 -24.59
CA GLY A 37 -7.93 6.72 -24.80
C GLY A 37 -8.15 5.21 -24.66
N GLY A 38 -9.39 4.75 -24.47
CA GLY A 38 -9.74 3.33 -24.40
C GLY A 38 -9.67 2.63 -25.75
N SER A 39 -9.43 1.31 -25.74
CA SER A 39 -9.46 0.49 -26.96
C SER A 39 -10.87 0.50 -27.58
N PRO A 40 -11.02 0.82 -28.89
CA PRO A 40 -12.32 0.77 -29.56
C PRO A 40 -12.99 -0.59 -29.47
N GLU A 41 -12.21 -1.68 -29.59
CA GLU A 41 -12.72 -3.05 -29.48
C GLU A 41 -13.29 -3.31 -28.08
N LEU A 42 -12.59 -2.88 -27.03
CA LEU A 42 -13.09 -3.03 -25.67
C LEU A 42 -14.38 -2.21 -25.44
N GLN A 43 -14.46 -1.02 -26.02
CA GLN A 43 -15.66 -0.17 -25.93
C GLN A 43 -16.86 -0.83 -26.61
N GLU A 44 -16.67 -1.44 -27.78
CA GLU A 44 -17.71 -2.21 -28.49
C GLU A 44 -18.18 -3.40 -27.64
N ARG A 45 -17.26 -4.17 -27.04
CA ARG A 45 -17.59 -5.30 -26.16
C ARG A 45 -18.36 -4.88 -24.90
N LEU A 46 -18.11 -3.67 -24.40
CA LEU A 46 -18.79 -3.13 -23.22
C LEU A 46 -20.08 -2.37 -23.56
N ALA A 47 -20.34 -2.07 -24.84
CA ALA A 47 -21.50 -1.30 -25.29
C ALA A 47 -22.87 -1.86 -24.84
N PRO A 48 -23.07 -3.20 -24.74
CA PRO A 48 -24.34 -3.75 -24.24
C PRO A 48 -24.66 -3.41 -22.78
N LEU A 49 -23.67 -3.02 -21.99
CA LEU A 49 -23.85 -2.69 -20.57
C LEU A 49 -24.20 -1.20 -20.40
N ALA A 50 -25.05 -0.90 -19.41
CA ALA A 50 -25.32 0.49 -19.01
C ALA A 50 -24.01 1.18 -18.53
N PRO A 51 -23.82 2.49 -18.76
CA PRO A 51 -22.56 3.19 -18.46
C PRO A 51 -22.11 3.09 -16.98
N ASP A 52 -23.06 3.11 -16.05
CA ASP A 52 -22.85 2.93 -14.62
C ASP A 52 -22.40 1.50 -14.29
N VAL A 53 -23.01 0.50 -14.93
CA VAL A 53 -22.64 -0.92 -14.79
C VAL A 53 -21.23 -1.17 -15.31
N ARG A 54 -20.86 -0.63 -16.48
CA ARG A 54 -19.48 -0.72 -17.02
C ARG A 54 -18.46 -0.20 -16.02
N ARG A 55 -18.71 0.97 -15.45
CA ARG A 55 -17.83 1.59 -14.46
C ARG A 55 -17.77 0.76 -13.17
N ALA A 56 -18.90 0.26 -12.69
CA ALA A 56 -18.94 -0.56 -11.49
C ALA A 56 -18.10 -1.84 -11.64
N VAL A 57 -18.24 -2.55 -12.76
CA VAL A 57 -17.47 -3.77 -13.05
C VAL A 57 -15.96 -3.49 -13.10
N LEU A 58 -15.53 -2.48 -13.86
CA LEU A 58 -14.10 -2.14 -13.95
C LEU A 58 -13.52 -1.65 -12.62
N ARG A 59 -14.30 -0.89 -11.83
CA ARG A 59 -13.90 -0.50 -10.47
C ARG A 59 -13.80 -1.70 -9.53
N HIS A 60 -14.65 -2.71 -9.67
CA HIS A 60 -14.56 -3.93 -8.91
C HIS A 60 -13.27 -4.70 -9.24
N VAL A 61 -12.94 -4.84 -10.54
CA VAL A 61 -11.65 -5.43 -10.97
C VAL A 61 -10.47 -4.65 -10.40
N ALA A 62 -10.47 -3.32 -10.53
CA ALA A 62 -9.41 -2.49 -9.95
C ALA A 62 -9.32 -2.63 -8.42
N SER A 63 -10.45 -2.83 -7.75
CA SER A 63 -10.50 -3.08 -6.31
C SER A 63 -9.86 -4.42 -5.97
N GLU A 64 -10.22 -5.52 -6.64
CA GLU A 64 -9.60 -6.83 -6.43
C GLU A 64 -8.10 -6.83 -6.73
N SER A 65 -7.65 -6.17 -7.81
CA SER A 65 -6.21 -6.00 -8.09
C SER A 65 -5.50 -5.27 -6.94
N ASN A 66 -6.10 -4.19 -6.42
CA ASN A 66 -5.54 -3.49 -5.26
C ASN A 66 -5.54 -4.38 -4.01
N ARG A 67 -6.58 -5.19 -3.75
CA ARG A 67 -6.62 -6.11 -2.59
C ARG A 67 -5.51 -7.14 -2.63
N TRP A 68 -5.32 -7.76 -3.78
CA TRP A 68 -4.21 -8.69 -3.98
C TRP A 68 -2.87 -8.01 -3.74
N MET A 69 -2.70 -6.80 -4.30
CA MET A 69 -1.48 -6.03 -4.13
C MET A 69 -1.23 -5.62 -2.66
N PHE A 70 -2.25 -5.22 -1.89
CA PHE A 70 -2.10 -4.97 -0.45
C PHE A 70 -1.50 -6.18 0.28
N GLY A 71 -1.97 -7.39 -0.04
CA GLY A 71 -1.41 -8.63 0.50
C GLY A 71 0.03 -8.86 0.07
N ALA A 72 0.32 -8.76 -1.23
CA ALA A 72 1.67 -8.96 -1.78
C ALA A 72 2.68 -7.96 -1.20
N MET A 73 2.29 -6.68 -1.11
CA MET A 73 3.11 -5.61 -0.52
C MET A 73 3.37 -5.87 0.97
N SER A 74 2.35 -6.29 1.73
CA SER A 74 2.52 -6.62 3.15
C SER A 74 3.52 -7.77 3.36
N ILE A 75 3.47 -8.81 2.51
CA ILE A 75 4.43 -9.91 2.55
C ILE A 75 5.85 -9.41 2.23
N ALA A 76 6.00 -8.57 1.21
CA ALA A 76 7.28 -7.98 0.86
C ALA A 76 7.85 -7.08 1.98
N GLU A 77 7.01 -6.27 2.63
CA GLU A 77 7.41 -5.47 3.79
C GLU A 77 7.86 -6.34 4.97
N LEU A 78 7.16 -7.45 5.25
CA LEU A 78 7.57 -8.40 6.29
C LEU A 78 8.94 -9.02 5.97
N ALA A 79 9.17 -9.44 4.73
CA ALA A 79 10.44 -10.00 4.29
C ALA A 79 11.58 -8.98 4.43
N LEU A 80 11.36 -7.73 3.98
CA LEU A 80 12.33 -6.64 4.11
C LEU A 80 12.56 -6.26 5.58
N GLY A 81 11.54 -6.29 6.42
CA GLY A 81 11.65 -6.05 7.85
C GLY A 81 12.50 -7.09 8.56
N LEU A 82 12.27 -8.38 8.29
CA LEU A 82 13.10 -9.46 8.81
C LEU A 82 14.55 -9.33 8.33
N ALA A 83 14.75 -9.03 7.05
CA ALA A 83 16.08 -8.81 6.50
C ALA A 83 16.79 -7.63 7.19
N LEU A 84 16.09 -6.52 7.40
CA LEU A 84 16.62 -5.33 8.08
C LEU A 84 17.01 -5.62 9.52
N VAL A 85 16.17 -6.36 10.25
CA VAL A 85 16.47 -6.81 11.62
C VAL A 85 17.73 -7.67 11.63
N ALA A 86 17.85 -8.65 10.72
CA ALA A 86 19.01 -9.52 10.64
C ALA A 86 20.32 -8.75 10.37
N VAL A 87 20.33 -7.84 9.39
CA VAL A 87 21.55 -7.06 9.05
C VAL A 87 21.88 -6.00 10.10
N SER A 88 20.86 -5.45 10.78
CA SER A 88 21.04 -4.46 11.86
C SER A 88 21.56 -5.06 13.16
N TRP A 89 21.48 -6.39 13.33
CA TRP A 89 21.93 -7.06 14.54
C TRP A 89 23.42 -6.81 14.86
N ARG A 90 24.26 -6.69 13.82
CA ARG A 90 25.69 -6.37 13.95
C ARG A 90 26.01 -4.87 13.94
N LEU A 91 25.00 -4.01 13.75
CA LEU A 91 25.18 -2.57 13.73
C LEU A 91 25.02 -1.93 15.12
N GLY A 92 24.52 -2.66 16.12
CA GLY A 92 24.35 -2.16 17.49
C GLY A 92 22.89 -1.85 17.84
N PRO A 93 22.63 -1.38 19.07
CA PRO A 93 21.29 -1.38 19.65
C PRO A 93 20.32 -0.44 18.94
N VAL A 94 20.76 0.77 18.56
CA VAL A 94 19.87 1.78 17.97
C VAL A 94 19.31 1.37 16.60
N PRO A 95 20.11 0.99 15.58
CA PRO A 95 19.56 0.50 14.31
C PRO A 95 18.70 -0.75 14.47
N ARG A 96 19.05 -1.63 15.41
CA ARG A 96 18.26 -2.83 15.71
C ARG A 96 16.90 -2.47 16.27
N ALA A 97 16.84 -1.53 17.21
CA ALA A 97 15.58 -1.04 17.77
C ALA A 97 14.68 -0.40 16.70
N LEU A 98 15.25 0.42 15.81
CA LEU A 98 14.51 1.03 14.71
C LEU A 98 14.00 -0.01 13.70
N ALA A 99 14.82 -1.01 13.37
CA ALA A 99 14.40 -2.12 12.49
C ALA A 99 13.26 -2.93 13.09
N LEU A 100 13.34 -3.24 14.39
CA LEU A 100 12.27 -3.95 15.12
C LEU A 100 11.00 -3.11 15.22
N ALA A 101 11.11 -1.81 15.46
CA ALA A 101 9.96 -0.89 15.48
C ALA A 101 9.26 -0.83 14.12
N ALA A 102 10.01 -0.74 13.02
CA ALA A 102 9.47 -0.77 11.67
C ALA A 102 8.78 -2.11 11.36
N LEU A 103 9.41 -3.24 11.72
CA LEU A 103 8.82 -4.56 11.52
C LEU A 103 7.53 -4.74 12.34
N LEU A 104 7.52 -4.29 13.60
CA LEU A 104 6.32 -4.33 14.44
C LEU A 104 5.18 -3.51 13.81
N ALA A 105 5.49 -2.33 13.27
CA ALA A 105 4.50 -1.51 12.57
C ALA A 105 3.87 -2.25 11.38
N VAL A 106 4.66 -2.99 10.60
CA VAL A 106 4.13 -3.84 9.50
C VAL A 106 3.22 -4.94 10.04
N VAL A 107 3.64 -5.65 11.09
CA VAL A 107 2.83 -6.72 11.69
C VAL A 107 1.48 -6.19 12.17
N LEU A 108 1.47 -5.03 12.84
CA LEU A 108 0.24 -4.39 13.31
C LEU A 108 -0.64 -3.94 12.14
N GLN A 109 -0.04 -3.34 11.11
CA GLN A 109 -0.77 -2.91 9.91
C GLN A 109 -1.37 -4.11 9.16
N ALA A 110 -0.61 -5.20 8.99
CA ALA A 110 -1.03 -6.41 8.29
C ALA A 110 -2.08 -7.24 9.04
N SER A 111 -2.06 -7.21 10.38
CA SER A 111 -3.00 -7.99 11.21
C SER A 111 -4.29 -7.22 11.54
N ALA A 112 -4.27 -5.89 11.59
CA ALA A 112 -5.42 -5.08 11.98
C ALA A 112 -5.94 -4.18 10.85
N LEU A 113 -5.15 -3.22 10.39
CA LEU A 113 -5.59 -2.18 9.46
C LEU A 113 -5.92 -2.74 8.08
N GLY A 114 -5.05 -3.59 7.54
CA GLY A 114 -5.22 -4.26 6.25
C GLY A 114 -6.54 -5.05 6.18
N PRO A 115 -6.77 -6.03 7.07
CA PRO A 115 -8.02 -6.78 7.08
C PRO A 115 -9.26 -5.89 7.27
N ALA A 116 -9.17 -4.85 8.11
CA ALA A 116 -10.27 -3.92 8.33
C ALA A 116 -10.64 -3.13 7.07
N ILE A 117 -9.66 -2.55 6.38
CA ILE A 117 -9.90 -1.77 5.15
C ILE A 117 -10.39 -2.66 4.00
N LEU A 118 -9.88 -3.90 3.90
CA LEU A 118 -10.31 -4.87 2.89
C LEU A 118 -11.76 -5.32 3.11
N ARG A 119 -12.14 -5.64 4.35
CA ARG A 119 -13.53 -6.01 4.69
C ARG A 119 -14.50 -4.87 4.41
N LEU A 120 -14.17 -3.65 4.83
CA LEU A 120 -15.01 -2.49 4.54
C LEU A 120 -15.10 -2.24 3.04
N GLY A 121 -13.97 -2.31 2.33
CA GLY A 121 -13.91 -2.22 0.86
C GLY A 121 -14.90 -3.18 0.19
N ARG A 122 -14.93 -4.45 0.60
CA ARG A 122 -15.85 -5.46 0.05
C ARG A 122 -17.30 -5.08 0.23
N SER A 123 -17.66 -4.58 1.42
CA SER A 123 -19.03 -4.19 1.71
C SER A 123 -19.52 -2.98 0.91
N ILE A 124 -18.61 -2.21 0.28
CA ILE A 124 -18.94 -0.98 -0.45
C ILE A 124 -18.66 -1.05 -1.96
N ASP A 125 -18.32 -2.23 -2.50
CA ASP A 125 -17.93 -2.38 -3.91
C ASP A 125 -19.04 -1.97 -4.88
N PHE A 126 -20.29 -2.29 -4.54
CA PHE A 126 -21.47 -2.01 -5.36
C PHE A 126 -22.42 -0.99 -4.73
N VAL A 127 -21.97 -0.30 -3.67
CA VAL A 127 -22.73 0.80 -3.07
C VAL A 127 -22.64 2.02 -4.00
N PRO A 128 -23.78 2.66 -4.36
CA PRO A 128 -23.80 3.85 -5.19
C PRO A 128 -22.87 4.94 -4.64
N ARG A 129 -22.31 5.74 -5.55
CA ARG A 129 -21.42 6.85 -5.19
C ARG A 129 -22.15 8.18 -5.39
N PRO A 130 -22.00 9.16 -4.48
CA PRO A 130 -21.15 9.14 -3.27
C PRO A 130 -21.62 8.13 -2.22
N LEU A 131 -20.67 7.62 -1.41
CA LEU A 131 -21.02 6.69 -0.34
C LEU A 131 -21.97 7.34 0.67
N PRO A 132 -22.83 6.56 1.34
CA PRO A 132 -23.58 7.09 2.46
C PRO A 132 -22.61 7.59 3.56
N PRO A 133 -22.98 8.64 4.32
CA PRO A 133 -22.04 9.36 5.18
C PRO A 133 -21.32 8.50 6.23
N ALA A 134 -21.99 7.48 6.77
CA ALA A 134 -21.43 6.61 7.79
C ALA A 134 -20.29 5.73 7.25
N GLU A 135 -20.53 5.08 6.10
CA GLU A 135 -19.57 4.24 5.38
C GLU A 135 -18.42 5.09 4.84
N GLY A 136 -18.73 6.26 4.28
CA GLY A 136 -17.73 7.22 3.80
C GLY A 136 -16.78 7.66 4.92
N ARG A 137 -17.32 8.03 6.09
CA ARG A 137 -16.52 8.40 7.27
C ARG A 137 -15.66 7.23 7.75
N ARG A 138 -16.24 6.03 7.86
CA ARG A 138 -15.52 4.84 8.33
C ARG A 138 -14.37 4.47 7.38
N PHE A 139 -14.62 4.55 6.08
CA PHE A 139 -13.59 4.31 5.06
C PHE A 139 -12.48 5.36 5.13
N GLY A 140 -12.86 6.64 5.23
CA GLY A 140 -11.90 7.74 5.37
C GLY A 140 -10.99 7.60 6.59
N LEU A 141 -11.54 7.23 7.75
CA LEU A 141 -10.76 7.00 8.97
C LEU A 141 -9.79 5.82 8.84
N LEU A 142 -10.25 4.68 8.30
CA LEU A 142 -9.37 3.53 8.10
C LEU A 142 -8.27 3.82 7.08
N HIS A 143 -8.60 4.51 6.00
CA HIS A 143 -7.62 4.92 4.99
C HIS A 143 -6.60 5.90 5.56
N ALA A 144 -7.04 6.90 6.33
CA ALA A 144 -6.14 7.85 6.99
C ALA A 144 -5.23 7.16 8.01
N ALA A 145 -5.75 6.24 8.83
CA ALA A 145 -4.95 5.45 9.77
C ALA A 145 -3.90 4.59 9.06
N TYR A 146 -4.28 3.96 7.93
CA TYR A 146 -3.36 3.19 7.10
C TYR A 146 -2.24 4.08 6.52
N MET A 147 -2.60 5.23 5.92
CA MET A 147 -1.63 6.17 5.36
C MET A 147 -0.69 6.75 6.43
N LEU A 148 -1.22 7.06 7.61
CA LEU A 148 -0.39 7.54 8.73
C LEU A 148 0.61 6.47 9.17
N ALA A 149 0.20 5.20 9.24
CA ALA A 149 1.09 4.11 9.57
C ALA A 149 2.21 3.93 8.52
N ASP A 150 1.90 4.09 7.23
CA ASP A 150 2.91 4.12 6.17
C ASP A 150 3.90 5.29 6.31
N LEU A 151 3.41 6.49 6.64
CA LEU A 151 4.26 7.67 6.86
C LEU A 151 5.17 7.49 8.10
N VAL A 152 4.65 6.92 9.18
CA VAL A 152 5.44 6.59 10.38
C VAL A 152 6.53 5.57 10.05
N LYS A 153 6.20 4.50 9.30
CA LYS A 153 7.20 3.54 8.82
C LYS A 153 8.29 4.25 8.01
N ALA A 154 7.91 5.08 7.03
CA ALA A 154 8.86 5.84 6.24
C ALA A 154 9.79 6.71 7.11
N ALA A 155 9.24 7.41 8.10
CA ALA A 155 10.03 8.21 9.04
C ALA A 155 11.03 7.36 9.85
N VAL A 156 10.60 6.20 10.35
CA VAL A 156 11.47 5.26 11.08
C VAL A 156 12.58 4.71 10.19
N LEU A 157 12.27 4.33 8.94
CA LEU A 157 13.27 3.88 7.97
C LEU A 157 14.27 4.99 7.63
N GLY A 158 13.80 6.24 7.48
CA GLY A 158 14.65 7.41 7.28
C GLY A 158 15.58 7.67 8.47
N ALA A 159 15.07 7.57 9.70
CA ALA A 159 15.88 7.68 10.91
C ALA A 159 16.93 6.56 10.99
N ALA A 160 16.57 5.32 10.65
CA ALA A 160 17.49 4.20 10.61
C ALA A 160 18.62 4.43 9.58
N ALA A 161 18.27 4.90 8.38
CA ALA A 161 19.24 5.26 7.35
C ALA A 161 20.20 6.34 7.85
N TRP A 162 19.68 7.41 8.44
CA TRP A 162 20.48 8.50 8.99
C TRP A 162 21.46 8.02 10.06
N VAL A 163 21.00 7.21 11.03
CA VAL A 163 21.86 6.66 12.09
C VAL A 163 22.96 5.77 11.51
N ILE A 164 22.62 4.92 10.53
CA ILE A 164 23.57 3.97 9.95
C ILE A 164 24.64 4.70 9.11
N VAL A 165 24.24 5.73 8.34
CA VAL A 165 25.15 6.50 7.49
C VAL A 165 26.04 7.44 8.30
N ARG A 166 25.52 8.07 9.37
CA ARG A 166 26.31 8.98 10.23
C ARG A 166 27.31 8.29 11.12
N ARG A 167 27.23 6.97 11.28
CA ARG A 167 28.29 6.21 11.92
C ARG A 167 29.46 6.18 10.94
N GLY A 168 30.44 7.05 11.21
CA GLY A 168 31.74 7.08 10.52
C GLY A 168 32.39 5.70 10.47
N PRO A 169 33.42 5.49 9.63
CA PRO A 169 34.08 4.20 9.45
C PRO A 169 34.26 3.46 10.78
#